data_AF-A0A529Q119-F1
#
_entry.id   AF-A0A529Q119-F1
#
_cell.length_a   1.000
_cell.length_b   1.000
_cell.length_c   1.000
_cell.angle_alpha   90.00
_cell.angle_beta   90.00
_cell.angle_gamma   90.00
#
_symmetry.space_group_name_H-M   'P 1'
#
loop_
_entity.id
_entity.type
_entity.pdbx_description
1 polymer ?
#
loop_
_entity_poly.entity_id
_entity_poly.type
_entity_poly.pdbx_seq_one_letter_code
_entity_poly.pdbx_strand_id
1 'polypeptide(L)'
;AWIDGAMPTRAETVQGYVSGMHAGWLTQKARELYGDAPTASAFQLDIRYRYNPDVRSLDAIVPAVIPMLLLLIPAMLAVLSVVREKELGSIINFYVTPVTRLEFLIGKQIPYVA
;
A
#
# COMPACT_ATOMS: atom_id res chain seq x y z
N ALA A 1 -17.28 -6.01 -17.82
CA ALA A 1 -16.69 -6.93 -16.83
C ALA A 1 -16.04 -6.09 -15.73
N TRP A 2 -16.10 -6.52 -14.47
CA TRP A 2 -15.49 -5.81 -13.35
C TRP A 2 -14.07 -6.36 -13.17
N ILE A 3 -13.07 -5.48 -13.00
CA ILE A 3 -11.68 -5.87 -12.76
C ILE A 3 -11.42 -5.71 -11.26
N ASP A 4 -10.89 -6.75 -10.62
CA ASP A 4 -10.51 -6.72 -9.20
C ASP A 4 -9.32 -5.77 -8.99
N GLY A 5 -9.49 -4.81 -8.07
CA GLY A 5 -8.51 -3.78 -7.74
C GLY A 5 -7.63 -4.10 -6.53
N ALA A 6 -7.74 -5.30 -5.92
CA ALA A 6 -6.93 -5.68 -4.75
C ALA A 6 -5.41 -5.64 -5.02
N MET A 7 -5.00 -5.83 -6.28
CA MET A 7 -3.63 -5.66 -6.77
C MET A 7 -3.61 -4.61 -7.91
N PRO A 8 -3.31 -3.34 -7.62
CA PRO A 8 -3.44 -2.24 -8.58
C PRO A 8 -2.66 -2.46 -9.88
N THR A 9 -1.41 -2.92 -9.78
CA THR A 9 -0.53 -3.14 -10.95
C THR A 9 -1.08 -4.19 -11.90
N ARG A 10 -1.66 -5.27 -11.36
CA ARG A 10 -2.31 -6.32 -12.17
C ARG A 10 -3.61 -5.80 -12.78
N ALA A 11 -4.42 -5.09 -12.00
CA ALA A 11 -5.68 -4.51 -12.44
C ALA A 11 -5.48 -3.55 -13.62
N GLU A 12 -4.51 -2.64 -13.51
CA GLU A 12 -4.14 -1.67 -14.56
C GLU A 12 -3.66 -2.37 -15.83
N THR A 13 -2.82 -3.40 -15.67
CA THR A 13 -2.32 -4.19 -16.80
C THR A 13 -3.48 -4.86 -17.54
N VAL A 14 -4.37 -5.55 -16.81
CA VAL A 14 -5.56 -6.20 -17.39
C VAL A 14 -6.46 -5.17 -18.07
N GLN A 15 -6.70 -4.02 -17.44
CA GLN A 15 -7.49 -2.95 -18.02
C GLN A 15 -6.91 -2.44 -19.34
N GLY A 16 -5.58 -2.24 -19.40
CA GLY A 16 -4.89 -1.83 -20.62
C GLY A 16 -5.07 -2.82 -21.77
N TYR A 17 -4.90 -4.12 -21.49
CA TYR A 17 -5.12 -5.17 -22.49
C TYR A 17 -6.57 -5.22 -22.97
N VAL A 18 -7.54 -5.18 -22.06
CA VAL A 18 -8.97 -5.21 -22.42
C VAL A 18 -9.35 -4.00 -23.26
N SER A 19 -8.88 -2.81 -22.89
CA SER A 19 -9.13 -1.58 -23.66
C SER A 19 -8.53 -1.65 -25.07
N GLY A 20 -7.28 -2.11 -25.19
CA GLY A 20 -6.61 -2.27 -26.48
C GLY A 20 -7.28 -3.30 -27.39
N MET A 21 -7.64 -4.46 -26.85
CA MET A 21 -8.37 -5.50 -27.61
C MET A 21 -9.75 -5.01 -28.06
N HIS A 22 -10.47 -4.32 -27.18
CA HIS A 22 -11.79 -3.78 -27.49
C HIS A 22 -11.73 -2.73 -28.60
N ALA A 23 -10.76 -1.82 -28.53
CA ALA A 23 -10.52 -0.83 -29.58
C ALA A 23 -10.20 -1.50 -30.93
N GLY A 24 -9.30 -2.49 -30.93
CA GLY A 24 -8.96 -3.24 -32.14
C GLY A 24 -10.16 -3.97 -32.75
N TRP A 25 -10.97 -4.62 -31.92
CA TRP A 25 -12.20 -5.30 -32.36
C TRP A 25 -13.22 -4.33 -32.97
N LEU A 26 -13.43 -3.17 -32.34
CA LEU A 26 -14.32 -2.14 -32.88
C LEU A 26 -13.85 -1.62 -34.24
N THR A 27 -12.54 -1.35 -34.41
CA THR A 27 -11.98 -0.92 -35.68
C THR A 27 -12.10 -2.00 -36.77
N GLN A 28 -11.95 -3.27 -36.41
CA GLN A 28 -12.15 -4.38 -37.35
C GLN A 28 -13.62 -4.49 -37.77
N LYS A 29 -14.55 -4.48 -36.80
CA LYS A 29 -15.99 -4.56 -37.10
C LYS A 29 -16.50 -3.38 -37.89
N ALA A 30 -15.98 -2.18 -37.61
CA ALA A 30 -16.36 -0.99 -38.36
C ALA A 30 -15.89 -1.08 -39.83
N ARG A 31 -14.69 -1.63 -40.09
CA ARG A 31 -14.23 -1.92 -41.47
C ARG A 31 -15.07 -2.97 -42.18
N GLU A 32 -15.50 -4.02 -41.48
CA GLU A 32 -16.39 -5.05 -42.05
C GLU A 32 -17.76 -4.48 -42.45
N LEU A 33 -18.32 -3.58 -41.65
CA LEU A 33 -19.67 -3.03 -41.85
C LEU A 33 -19.71 -1.81 -42.80
N TYR A 34 -18.69 -0.95 -42.76
CA TYR A 34 -18.70 0.35 -43.43
C TYR A 34 -17.59 0.52 -44.49
N GLY A 35 -16.75 -0.50 -44.71
CA GLY A 35 -15.63 -0.44 -45.65
C GLY A 35 -14.45 0.42 -45.15
N ASP A 36 -13.59 0.85 -46.08
CA ASP A 36 -12.36 1.62 -45.79
C ASP A 36 -12.59 3.12 -45.53
N ALA A 37 -13.85 3.54 -45.36
CA ALA A 37 -14.17 4.89 -44.92
C ALA A 37 -13.49 5.15 -43.57
N PRO A 38 -12.94 6.36 -43.32
CA PRO A 38 -12.23 6.64 -42.09
C PRO A 38 -13.22 6.54 -40.91
N THR A 39 -13.21 5.40 -40.24
CA THR A 39 -13.88 5.18 -38.95
C THR A 39 -13.09 5.92 -37.89
N ALA A 40 -13.04 7.25 -38.01
CA ALA A 40 -12.64 8.11 -36.91
C ALA A 40 -13.65 7.83 -35.79
N SER A 41 -13.13 7.31 -34.67
CA SER A 41 -13.92 7.02 -33.48
C SER A 41 -14.74 8.24 -33.09
N ALA A 42 -16.05 8.23 -33.38
CA ALA A 42 -16.96 9.31 -32.99
C ALA A 42 -17.34 9.25 -31.50
N PHE A 43 -16.75 8.31 -30.74
CA PHE A 43 -16.96 8.15 -29.31
C PHE A 43 -15.61 8.28 -28.59
N GLN A 44 -15.64 8.91 -27.42
CA GLN A 44 -14.53 8.92 -26.48
C GLN A 44 -14.86 7.96 -25.34
N LEU A 45 -13.96 7.03 -25.08
CA LEU A 45 -14.03 6.15 -23.92
C LEU A 45 -13.42 6.90 -22.73
N ASP A 46 -14.24 7.23 -21.74
CA ASP A 46 -13.79 7.94 -20.54
C ASP A 46 -13.68 6.95 -19.37
N ILE A 47 -12.47 6.81 -18.83
CA ILE A 47 -12.18 5.87 -17.74
C ILE A 47 -12.35 6.62 -16.43
N ARG A 48 -13.33 6.22 -15.61
CA ARG A 48 -13.63 6.87 -14.32
C ARG A 48 -13.32 5.95 -13.14
N TYR A 49 -12.56 6.45 -12.18
CA TYR A 49 -12.35 5.79 -10.90
C TYR A 49 -13.63 5.81 -10.07
N ARG A 50 -13.96 4.68 -9.44
CA ARG A 50 -15.17 4.55 -8.59
C ARG A 50 -14.99 5.15 -7.21
N TYR A 51 -13.79 5.03 -6.65
CA TYR A 51 -13.40 5.56 -5.35
C TYR A 51 -12.22 6.49 -5.62
N ASN A 52 -12.42 7.80 -5.48
CA ASN A 52 -11.51 8.90 -5.90
C ASN A 52 -11.53 9.27 -7.40
N PRO A 53 -12.70 9.66 -7.97
CA PRO A 53 -12.82 10.08 -9.38
C PRO A 53 -11.96 11.31 -9.73
N ASP A 54 -11.73 12.21 -8.76
CA ASP A 54 -10.92 13.43 -8.94
C ASP A 54 -9.43 13.21 -8.64
N VAL A 55 -9.02 11.96 -8.39
CA VAL A 55 -7.63 11.54 -8.09
C VAL A 55 -6.97 12.44 -7.04
N ARG A 56 -7.73 12.77 -5.99
CA ARG A 56 -7.25 13.60 -4.88
C ARG A 56 -6.25 12.81 -4.04
N SER A 57 -5.06 13.35 -3.85
CA SER A 57 -4.01 12.70 -3.07
C SER A 57 -4.44 12.43 -1.63
N LEU A 58 -5.24 13.31 -1.02
CA LEU A 58 -5.72 13.16 0.35
C LEU A 58 -6.49 11.85 0.55
N ASP A 59 -7.42 11.53 -0.34
CA ASP A 59 -8.28 10.35 -0.22
C ASP A 59 -7.49 9.03 -0.35
N ALA A 60 -6.37 9.06 -1.08
CA ALA A 60 -5.48 7.91 -1.25
C ALA A 60 -4.45 7.77 -0.13
N ILE A 61 -3.89 8.90 0.35
CA ILE A 61 -2.75 8.91 1.27
C ILE A 61 -3.20 8.74 2.72
N VAL A 62 -4.28 9.41 3.13
CA VAL A 62 -4.68 9.45 4.55
C VAL A 62 -4.91 8.05 5.15
N PRO A 63 -5.61 7.11 4.48
CA PRO A 63 -5.79 5.76 5.01
C PRO A 63 -4.48 4.97 5.15
N ALA A 64 -3.48 5.25 4.31
CA ALA A 64 -2.19 4.56 4.32
C ALA A 64 -1.23 5.12 5.38
N VAL A 65 -1.30 6.42 5.67
CA VAL A 65 -0.36 7.08 6.60
C VAL A 65 -0.61 6.67 8.05
N ILE A 66 -1.86 6.48 8.49
CA ILE A 66 -2.16 6.09 9.88
C ILE A 66 -1.44 4.78 10.28
N PRO A 67 -1.61 3.65 9.58
CA PRO A 67 -0.90 2.41 9.93
C PRO A 67 0.62 2.54 9.76
N MET A 68 1.10 3.35 8.81
CA MET A 68 2.52 3.64 8.66
C MET A 68 3.10 4.33 9.91
N LEU A 69 2.41 5.34 10.45
CA LEU A 69 2.82 6.02 11.68
C LEU A 69 2.76 5.09 12.89
N LEU A 70 1.72 4.25 12.97
CA LEU A 70 1.58 3.25 14.04
C LEU A 70 2.70 2.21 14.04
N LEU A 71 3.30 1.91 12.89
CA LEU A 71 4.49 1.07 12.78
C LEU A 71 5.78 1.83 13.11
N LEU A 72 5.90 3.06 12.62
CA LEU A 72 7.16 3.80 12.63
C LEU A 72 7.47 4.43 14.00
N ILE A 73 6.45 4.92 14.72
CA ILE A 73 6.65 5.56 16.03
C ILE A 73 7.19 4.55 17.07
N PRO A 74 6.58 3.36 17.28
CA PRO A 74 7.10 2.39 18.24
C PRO A 74 8.46 1.85 17.85
N ALA A 75 8.72 1.63 16.55
CA ALA A 75 10.03 1.19 16.07
C ALA A 75 11.13 2.21 16.41
N MET A 76 10.88 3.50 16.17
CA MET A 76 11.81 4.57 16.52
C MET A 76 12.03 4.70 18.03
N LEU A 77 10.96 4.60 18.84
CA LEU A 77 11.07 4.62 20.30
C LEU A 77 11.87 3.43 20.83
N ALA A 78 11.68 2.23 20.27
CA ALA A 78 12.42 1.03 20.64
C ALA A 78 13.92 1.19 20.31
N VAL A 79 14.25 1.68 19.12
CA VAL A 79 15.65 1.95 18.72
C VAL A 79 16.29 2.96 19.65
N LEU A 80 15.63 4.08 19.92
CA LEU A 80 16.17 5.12 20.79
C LEU A 80 16.36 4.62 22.23
N SER A 81 15.43 3.81 22.74
CA SER A 81 15.54 3.19 24.07
C SER A 81 16.79 2.30 24.17
N VAL A 82 17.04 1.46 23.17
CA VAL A 82 18.20 0.55 23.17
C VAL A 82 19.51 1.33 23.04
N VAL A 83 19.56 2.34 22.16
CA VAL A 83 20.75 3.18 22.00
C VAL A 83 21.05 3.95 23.29
N ARG A 84 20.03 4.50 23.94
CA ARG A 84 20.19 5.22 25.21
C ARG A 84 20.75 4.33 26.32
N GLU A 85 20.26 3.10 26.46
CA GLU A 85 20.79 2.15 27.46
C GLU A 85 22.25 1.74 27.15
N LYS A 86 22.62 1.67 25.86
CA LYS A 86 24.00 1.41 25.41
C LYS A 86 24.94 2.58 25.70
N GLU A 87 24.53 3.82 25.40
CA GLU A 87 25.33 5.02 25.61
C GLU A 87 25.54 5.36 27.08
N LEU A 88 24.51 5.14 27.92
CA LEU A 88 24.59 5.36 29.37
C LEU A 88 25.35 4.25 30.10
N GLY A 89 25.74 3.17 29.41
CA GLY A 89 26.43 2.02 30.01
C GLY A 89 25.58 1.23 31.01
N SER A 90 24.28 1.51 31.14
CA SER A 90 23.40 0.81 32.09
C SER A 90 23.18 -0.66 31.72
N ILE A 91 23.36 -1.02 30.44
CA ILE A 91 23.42 -2.42 29.98
C ILE A 91 24.46 -3.24 30.76
N ILE A 92 25.56 -2.61 31.19
CA ILE A 92 26.66 -3.28 31.89
C ILE A 92 26.28 -3.52 33.36
N ASN A 93 25.47 -2.65 33.97
CA ASN A 93 25.00 -2.82 35.35
C ASN A 93 24.09 -4.06 35.52
N PHE A 94 23.53 -4.56 34.42
CA PHE A 94 22.75 -5.80 34.37
C PHE A 94 23.60 -7.07 34.46
N TYR A 95 24.89 -7.02 34.06
CA TYR A 95 25.80 -8.17 34.20
C TYR A 95 26.19 -8.46 35.65
N VAL A 96 25.93 -7.51 36.56
CA VAL A 96 26.34 -7.56 37.97
C VAL A 96 25.16 -7.89 38.91
N THR A 97 23.95 -8.00 38.37
CA THR A 97 22.74 -8.38 39.11
C THR A 97 22.40 -9.86 38.87
N PRO A 98 21.98 -10.63 39.90
CA PRO A 98 21.69 -12.04 39.77
C PRO A 98 20.29 -12.30 39.15
N VAL A 99 19.91 -11.53 38.12
CA VAL A 99 18.60 -11.63 37.47
C VAL A 99 18.78 -12.14 36.04
N THR A 100 18.00 -13.13 35.65
CA THR A 100 18.11 -13.72 34.32
C THR A 100 17.40 -12.85 33.26
N ARG A 101 17.86 -12.92 32.00
CA ARG A 101 17.28 -12.14 30.88
C ARG A 101 15.76 -12.36 30.70
N LEU A 102 15.26 -13.55 31.05
CA LEU A 102 13.84 -13.89 30.95
C LEU A 102 13.00 -13.24 32.06
N GLU A 103 13.49 -13.19 33.29
CA GLU A 103 12.78 -12.57 34.43
C GLU A 103 12.56 -11.08 34.22
N PHE A 104 13.55 -10.37 33.65
CA PHE A 104 13.42 -8.95 33.33
C PHE A 104 12.41 -8.68 32.20
N LEU A 105 12.44 -9.51 31.15
CA LEU A 105 11.51 -9.36 30.04
C LEU A 105 10.07 -9.55 30.52
N ILE A 106 9.81 -10.58 31.34
CA ILE A 106 8.49 -10.84 31.90
C ILE A 106 8.06 -9.71 32.85
N GLY A 107 8.95 -9.27 33.75
CA GLY A 107 8.67 -8.18 34.69
C GLY A 107 8.31 -6.84 34.02
N LYS A 108 8.93 -6.52 32.87
CA LYS A 108 8.58 -5.32 32.09
C LYS A 108 7.26 -5.44 31.32
N GLN A 109 6.77 -6.65 31.05
CA GLN A 109 5.57 -6.87 30.22
C GLN A 109 4.29 -7.04 31.05
N ILE A 110 4.36 -7.54 32.29
CA ILE A 110 3.20 -7.69 33.19
C ILE A 110 2.36 -6.40 33.32
N PRO A 111 2.93 -5.18 33.45
CA PRO A 111 2.15 -3.96 33.61
C PRO A 111 1.33 -3.55 32.37
N TYR A 112 1.60 -4.14 31.20
CA TYR A 112 0.88 -3.85 29.96
C TYR A 112 -0.27 -4.84 29.67
N VAL A 113 -0.37 -5.91 30.46
CA VAL A 113 -1.40 -6.96 30.32
C VAL A 113 -2.49 -6.85 31.40
N ALA A 114 -2.21 -6.14 32.51
CA ALA A 114 -3.18 -5.81 33.56
C ALA A 114 -3.83 -4.45 33.30
#